data_AF-A0A832USH9-F1
#
_entry.id   AF-A0A832USH9-F1
#
_cell.length_a   1.000
_cell.length_b   1.000
_cell.length_c   1.000
_cell.angle_alpha   90.00
_cell.angle_beta   90.00
_cell.angle_gamma   90.00
#
_symmetry.space_group_name_H-M   'P 1'
#
loop_
_entity.id
_entity.type
_entity.pdbx_description
1 polymer ?
#
loop_
_entity_poly.entity_id
_entity_poly.type
_entity_poly.pdbx_seq_one_letter_code
_entity_poly.pdbx_strand_id
1 'polypeptide(L)'
;MALQEFINTYFIQPLYMGSAGYNVYNTITYAVILAVAVFAIYKLLKKLEIPIDRNFFIATLPFIFLGGLLRTLQDAGVLRSVLFVAPILYITEFAFAFIVLVASFYSAKSLNTQYWKIMAPVGVIIFGFFAYSYRLVYPVPFT
;
A
#
# COMPACT_ATOMS: atom_id res chain seq x y z
N MET A 1 -25.29 23.23 -10.60
CA MET A 1 -24.94 21.81 -10.43
C MET A 1 -25.10 21.49 -8.96
N ALA A 2 -25.86 20.45 -8.61
CA ALA A 2 -26.02 20.03 -7.22
C ALA A 2 -24.73 19.35 -6.72
N LEU A 3 -24.45 19.40 -5.41
CA LEU A 3 -23.27 18.73 -4.82
C LEU A 3 -23.24 17.23 -5.17
N GLN A 4 -24.41 16.59 -5.15
CA GLN A 4 -24.55 15.18 -5.50
C GLN A 4 -24.14 14.89 -6.96
N GLU A 5 -24.52 15.76 -7.90
CA GLU A 5 -24.14 15.64 -9.30
C GLU A 5 -22.64 15.84 -9.47
N PHE A 6 -22.06 16.84 -8.80
CA PHE A 6 -20.62 17.08 -8.83
C PHE A 6 -19.82 15.86 -8.34
N ILE A 7 -20.20 15.29 -7.20
CA ILE A 7 -19.55 14.09 -6.64
C ILE A 7 -19.71 12.92 -7.61
N ASN A 8 -20.92 12.69 -8.12
CA ASN A 8 -21.17 11.60 -9.05
C ASN A 8 -20.35 11.73 -10.34
N THR A 9 -20.29 12.92 -10.95
CA THR A 9 -19.58 13.16 -12.20
C THR A 9 -18.07 13.10 -12.05
N TYR A 10 -17.50 13.72 -11.01
CA TYR A 10 -16.05 13.88 -10.91
C TYR A 10 -15.34 12.81 -10.05
N PHE A 11 -16.08 12.10 -9.20
CA PHE A 11 -15.50 11.11 -8.28
C PHE A 11 -16.05 9.70 -8.49
N ILE A 12 -17.36 9.52 -8.67
CA ILE A 12 -17.97 8.18 -8.70
C ILE A 12 -17.93 7.57 -10.10
N GLN A 13 -18.46 8.26 -11.11
CA GLN A 13 -18.43 7.79 -12.50
C GLN A 13 -17.03 7.41 -12.99
N PRO A 14 -15.97 8.21 -12.70
CA PRO A 14 -14.65 7.88 -13.21
C PRO A 14 -14.05 6.60 -12.60
N LEU A 15 -14.52 6.14 -11.44
CA LEU A 15 -14.09 4.86 -10.87
C LEU A 15 -14.46 3.67 -11.76
N TYR A 16 -15.56 3.77 -12.52
CA TYR A 16 -15.98 2.74 -13.46
C TYR A 16 -15.24 2.78 -14.80
N MET A 17 -14.52 3.88 -15.09
CA MET A 17 -13.75 4.08 -16.32
C MET A 17 -12.30 3.57 -16.21
N GLY A 18 -11.89 3.07 -15.04
CA GLY A 18 -10.52 2.60 -14.78
C GLY A 18 -9.50 3.73 -14.82
N SER A 19 -8.31 3.47 -15.38
CA SER A 19 -7.17 4.41 -15.42
C SER A 19 -7.45 5.71 -16.19
N ALA A 20 -8.48 5.74 -17.06
CA ALA A 20 -8.89 6.93 -17.80
C ALA A 20 -9.74 7.91 -16.97
N GLY A 21 -10.09 7.56 -15.72
CA GLY A 21 -11.00 8.34 -14.87
C GLY A 21 -10.38 9.51 -14.11
N TYR A 22 -9.08 9.78 -14.24
CA TYR A 22 -8.48 10.91 -13.53
C TYR A 22 -8.82 12.24 -14.22
N ASN A 23 -9.32 13.19 -13.44
CA ASN A 23 -9.62 14.55 -13.86
C ASN A 23 -9.01 15.55 -12.86
N VAL A 24 -9.02 16.83 -13.20
CA VAL A 24 -8.39 17.86 -12.36
C VAL A 24 -8.96 17.90 -10.94
N TYR A 25 -10.27 17.69 -10.77
CA TYR A 25 -10.93 17.76 -9.45
C TYR A 25 -10.55 16.58 -8.56
N ASN A 26 -10.67 15.34 -9.07
CA ASN A 26 -10.29 14.17 -8.27
C ASN A 26 -8.78 14.12 -8.02
N THR A 27 -7.95 14.54 -8.98
CA THR A 27 -6.49 14.53 -8.85
C THR A 27 -6.03 15.51 -7.78
N ILE A 28 -6.54 16.75 -7.80
CA ILE A 28 -6.24 17.74 -6.75
C ILE A 28 -6.73 17.24 -5.39
N THR A 29 -7.94 16.66 -5.33
CA THR A 29 -8.49 16.14 -4.08
C THR A 29 -7.62 15.02 -3.49
N TYR A 30 -7.21 14.05 -4.31
CA TYR A 30 -6.34 12.97 -3.87
C TYR A 30 -4.94 13.48 -3.48
N ALA A 31 -4.40 14.48 -4.18
CA ALA A 31 -3.13 15.11 -3.81
C ALA A 31 -3.21 15.82 -2.44
N VAL A 32 -4.30 16.53 -2.15
CA VAL A 32 -4.53 17.17 -0.85
C VAL A 32 -4.68 16.11 0.24
N ILE A 33 -5.48 15.06 0.01
CA ILE A 33 -5.63 13.94 0.95
C ILE A 33 -4.27 13.31 1.25
N LEU A 34 -3.45 13.05 0.22
CA LEU A 34 -2.12 12.49 0.37
C LEU A 34 -1.21 13.41 1.20
N ALA A 35 -1.19 14.71 0.92
CA ALA A 35 -0.39 15.67 1.67
C ALA A 35 -0.77 15.70 3.17
N VAL A 36 -2.07 15.72 3.47
CA VAL A 36 -2.58 15.66 4.85
C VAL A 36 -2.22 14.33 5.49
N ALA A 37 -2.36 13.21 4.77
CA ALA A 37 -2.03 11.88 5.28
C ALA A 37 -0.55 11.76 5.62
N VAL A 38 0.35 12.21 4.74
CA VAL A 38 1.81 12.21 4.98
C VAL A 38 2.15 13.00 6.25
N PHE A 39 1.56 14.19 6.42
CA PHE A 39 1.80 14.99 7.62
C PHE A 39 1.25 14.33 8.89
N ALA A 40 0.07 13.73 8.82
CA ALA A 40 -0.52 12.98 9.92
C ALA A 40 0.33 11.76 10.31
N ILE A 41 0.82 11.02 9.32
CA ILE A 41 1.72 9.87 9.50
C ILE A 41 3.04 10.32 10.13
N TYR A 42 3.64 11.41 9.65
CA TYR A 42 4.86 11.98 10.24
C TYR A 42 4.67 12.28 11.74
N LYS A 43 3.57 12.95 12.11
CA LYS A 43 3.24 13.22 13.51
C LYS A 43 3.04 11.94 14.32
N LEU A 44 2.38 10.93 13.74
CA LEU A 44 2.14 9.66 14.38
C LEU A 44 3.43 8.88 14.63
N LEU A 45 4.31 8.79 13.64
CA LEU A 45 5.62 8.15 13.76
C LEU A 45 6.48 8.85 14.82
N LYS A 46 6.47 10.19 14.85
CA LYS A 46 7.15 10.97 15.89
C LYS A 46 6.58 10.69 17.29
N LYS A 47 5.25 10.58 17.42
CA LYS A 47 4.59 10.22 18.69
C LYS A 47 4.94 8.81 19.15
N LEU A 48 5.12 7.88 18.22
CA LEU A 48 5.53 6.50 18.50
C LEU A 48 7.05 6.36 18.71
N GLU A 49 7.81 7.45 18.62
CA GLU A 49 9.28 7.48 18.70
C GLU A 49 9.96 6.57 17.65
N ILE A 50 9.30 6.35 16.52
CA ILE A 50 9.86 5.58 15.41
C ILE A 50 10.77 6.52 14.60
N PRO A 51 12.09 6.27 14.54
CA PRO A 51 13.01 7.12 13.78
C PRO A 51 12.77 6.95 12.28
N ILE A 52 12.65 8.06 11.56
CA ILE A 52 12.53 8.08 10.10
C ILE A 52 13.95 8.25 9.54
N ASP A 53 14.69 7.14 9.51
CA ASP A 53 16.10 7.07 9.12
C ASP A 53 16.31 6.07 7.96
N ARG A 54 17.58 5.76 7.66
CA ARG A 54 17.93 4.74 6.65
C ARG A 54 17.32 3.37 6.96
N ASN A 55 17.19 3.01 8.24
CA ASN A 55 16.64 1.72 8.64
C ASN A 55 15.13 1.67 8.41
N PHE A 56 14.42 2.78 8.66
CA PHE A 56 13.01 2.91 8.32
C PHE A 56 12.79 2.70 6.82
N PHE A 57 13.60 3.37 5.99
CA PHE A 57 13.53 3.20 4.54
C PHE A 57 13.73 1.73 4.13
N ILE A 58 14.79 1.08 4.63
CA ILE A 58 15.05 -0.34 4.35
C ILE A 58 13.90 -1.24 4.81
N ALA A 59 13.33 -0.98 5.99
CA ALA A 59 12.21 -1.73 6.54
C ALA A 59 10.95 -1.64 5.66
N THR A 60 10.68 -0.44 5.13
CA THR A 60 9.49 -0.19 4.30
C THR A 60 9.64 -0.59 2.84
N LEU A 61 10.87 -0.68 2.33
CA LEU A 61 11.14 -0.89 0.90
C LEU A 61 10.45 -2.13 0.31
N PRO A 62 10.43 -3.31 0.96
CA PRO A 62 9.70 -4.47 0.43
C PRO A 62 8.19 -4.23 0.32
N PHE A 63 7.61 -3.43 1.21
CA PHE A 63 6.18 -3.11 1.19
C PHE A 63 5.83 -2.16 0.05
N ILE A 64 6.70 -1.20 -0.28
CA ILE A 64 6.53 -0.32 -1.44
C ILE A 64 6.46 -1.15 -2.74
N PHE A 65 7.33 -2.14 -2.89
CA PHE A 65 7.27 -3.05 -4.04
C PHE A 65 6.06 -4.00 -3.98
N LEU A 66 5.65 -4.40 -2.78
CA LEU A 66 4.48 -5.24 -2.58
C LEU A 66 3.20 -4.57 -3.09
N GLY A 67 3.02 -3.26 -2.91
CA GLY A 67 1.87 -2.53 -3.47
C GLY A 67 1.73 -2.69 -4.98
N GLY A 68 2.82 -2.45 -5.72
CA GLY A 68 2.85 -2.63 -7.17
C GLY A 68 2.62 -4.08 -7.60
N LEU A 69 3.15 -5.05 -6.84
CA LEU A 69 2.91 -6.47 -7.07
C LEU A 69 1.44 -6.83 -6.87
N LEU A 70 0.83 -6.45 -5.74
CA LEU A 70 -0.58 -6.74 -5.44
C LEU A 70 -1.50 -6.14 -6.50
N ARG A 71 -1.21 -4.93 -6.98
CA ARG A 71 -1.93 -4.31 -8.11
C ARG A 71 -1.82 -5.17 -9.36
N THR A 72 -0.59 -5.58 -9.71
CA THR A 72 -0.33 -6.39 -10.91
C THR A 72 -1.04 -7.74 -10.84
N LEU A 73 -1.03 -8.40 -9.68
CA LEU A 73 -1.72 -9.67 -9.48
C LEU A 73 -3.25 -9.52 -9.56
N GLN A 74 -3.80 -8.41 -9.05
CA GLN A 74 -5.22 -8.10 -9.19
C GLN A 74 -5.62 -7.87 -10.65
N ASP A 75 -4.81 -7.12 -11.41
CA ASP A 75 -5.06 -6.86 -12.84
C ASP A 75 -4.86 -8.11 -13.71
N ALA A 76 -3.91 -8.97 -13.35
CA ALA A 76 -3.73 -10.27 -13.98
C ALA A 76 -4.82 -11.30 -13.59
N GLY A 77 -5.77 -10.95 -12.71
CA GLY A 77 -6.85 -11.83 -12.28
C GLY A 77 -6.41 -12.99 -11.37
N VAL A 78 -5.16 -12.96 -10.86
CA VAL A 78 -4.61 -13.87 -9.85
C VAL A 78 -5.25 -13.59 -8.48
N LEU A 79 -5.31 -12.31 -8.10
CA LEU A 79 -6.07 -11.85 -6.95
C LEU A 79 -7.41 -11.29 -7.41
N ARG A 80 -8.48 -11.57 -6.66
CA ARG A 80 -9.83 -11.08 -6.94
C ARG A 80 -10.48 -10.56 -5.67
N SER A 81 -10.08 -9.36 -5.27
CA SER A 81 -10.65 -8.70 -4.09
C SER A 81 -10.77 -7.20 -4.30
N VAL A 82 -11.85 -6.61 -3.79
CA VAL A 82 -12.07 -5.16 -3.76
C VAL A 82 -10.94 -4.44 -3.02
N LEU A 83 -10.28 -5.12 -2.08
CA LEU A 83 -9.15 -4.57 -1.32
C LEU A 83 -7.93 -4.21 -2.17
N PHE A 84 -7.79 -4.80 -3.37
CA PHE A 84 -6.65 -4.60 -4.25
C PHE A 84 -6.97 -3.74 -5.49
N VAL A 85 -8.16 -3.13 -5.52
CA VAL A 85 -8.58 -2.19 -6.56
C VAL A 85 -8.30 -0.76 -6.09
N ALA A 86 -7.78 0.09 -6.96
CA ALA A 86 -7.59 1.50 -6.64
C ALA A 86 -8.94 2.23 -6.47
N PRO A 87 -9.05 3.20 -5.54
CA PRO A 87 -8.01 3.71 -4.65
C PRO A 87 -7.84 2.91 -3.34
N ILE A 88 -8.73 1.93 -3.08
CA ILE A 88 -8.77 1.16 -1.82
C ILE A 88 -7.44 0.45 -1.56
N LEU A 89 -6.77 -0.05 -2.61
CA LEU A 89 -5.45 -0.67 -2.53
C LEU A 89 -4.44 0.15 -1.72
N TYR A 90 -4.38 1.47 -1.92
CA TYR A 90 -3.39 2.31 -1.22
C TYR A 90 -3.64 2.37 0.29
N ILE A 91 -4.92 2.37 0.70
CA ILE A 91 -5.30 2.33 2.12
C ILE A 91 -4.98 0.95 2.70
N THR A 92 -5.31 -0.12 1.97
CA THR A 92 -5.02 -1.50 2.36
C THR A 92 -3.51 -1.71 2.55
N GLU A 93 -2.71 -1.30 1.58
CA GLU A 93 -1.25 -1.41 1.60
C GLU A 93 -0.65 -0.63 2.76
N PHE A 94 -1.07 0.63 2.94
CA PHE A 94 -0.62 1.44 4.07
C PHE A 94 -0.98 0.79 5.40
N ALA A 95 -2.24 0.39 5.60
CA ALA A 95 -2.69 -0.23 6.84
C ALA A 95 -1.90 -1.51 7.14
N PHE A 96 -1.69 -2.34 6.13
CA PHE A 96 -0.91 -3.56 6.26
C PHE A 96 0.56 -3.28 6.63
N ALA A 97 1.24 -2.41 5.88
CA ALA A 97 2.62 -2.03 6.17
C ALA A 97 2.76 -1.37 7.55
N PHE A 98 1.80 -0.53 7.94
CA PHE A 98 1.79 0.14 9.23
C PHE A 98 1.57 -0.83 10.40
N ILE A 99 0.66 -1.81 10.26
CA ILE A 99 0.46 -2.86 11.27
C ILE A 99 1.77 -3.66 11.45
N VAL A 100 2.42 -4.06 10.36
CA VAL A 100 3.68 -4.81 10.44
C VAL A 100 4.81 -3.95 11.04
N LEU A 101 4.89 -2.66 10.70
CA LEU A 101 5.83 -1.73 11.30
C LEU A 101 5.65 -1.65 12.83
N VAL A 102 4.41 -1.39 13.28
CA VAL A 102 4.09 -1.25 14.69
C VAL A 102 4.36 -2.55 15.44
N ALA A 103 3.93 -3.69 14.89
CA ALA A 103 4.23 -5.01 15.46
C ALA A 103 5.74 -5.25 15.56
N SER A 104 6.49 -5.00 14.49
CA SER A 104 7.95 -5.14 14.47
C SER A 104 8.63 -4.23 15.48
N PHE A 105 8.13 -3.00 15.66
CA PHE A 105 8.67 -2.04 16.61
C PHE A 105 8.48 -2.48 18.06
N TYR A 106 7.31 -3.01 18.41
CA TYR A 106 7.08 -3.54 19.76
C TYR A 106 7.79 -4.87 20.00
N SER A 107 7.79 -5.79 19.02
CA SER A 107 8.50 -7.07 19.11
C SER A 107 10.01 -6.90 19.22
N ALA A 108 10.59 -5.87 18.59
CA ALA A 108 12.00 -5.56 18.67
C ALA A 108 12.48 -5.34 20.12
N LYS A 109 11.64 -4.75 20.97
CA LYS A 109 11.93 -4.55 22.39
C LYS A 109 12.07 -5.88 23.14
N SER A 110 11.18 -6.84 22.87
CA SER A 110 11.20 -8.16 23.50
C SER A 110 12.33 -9.06 22.97
N LEU A 111 12.72 -8.89 21.72
CA LEU A 111 13.72 -9.71 21.04
C LEU A 111 15.14 -9.12 21.11
N ASN A 112 15.32 -8.02 21.86
CA ASN A 112 16.57 -7.27 21.97
C ASN A 112 17.23 -7.01 20.60
N THR A 113 16.42 -6.57 19.64
CA THR A 113 16.85 -6.34 18.25
C THR A 113 16.30 -5.01 17.74
N GLN A 114 16.56 -4.69 16.48
CA GLN A 114 16.06 -3.49 15.83
C GLN A 114 14.87 -3.84 14.93
N TYR A 115 13.83 -2.99 14.92
CA TYR A 115 12.58 -3.25 14.22
C TYR A 115 12.76 -3.54 12.71
N TRP A 116 13.72 -2.88 12.06
CA TRP A 116 13.99 -3.09 10.62
C TRP A 116 14.50 -4.50 10.32
N LYS A 117 15.21 -5.13 11.27
CA LYS A 117 15.68 -6.52 11.15
C LYS A 117 14.54 -7.54 11.24
N ILE A 118 13.36 -7.11 11.69
CA ILE A 118 12.12 -7.91 11.73
C ILE A 118 11.27 -7.57 10.50
N MET A 119 10.97 -6.28 10.31
CA MET A 119 10.06 -5.81 9.28
C MET A 119 10.57 -6.10 7.86
N ALA A 120 11.86 -5.89 7.57
CA ALA A 120 12.38 -6.09 6.22
C ALA A 120 12.30 -7.56 5.78
N PRO A 121 12.78 -8.57 6.55
CA PRO A 121 12.59 -9.97 6.20
C PRO A 121 11.12 -10.37 6.08
N VAL A 122 10.24 -9.91 6.98
CA VAL A 122 8.80 -10.17 6.90
C VAL A 122 8.24 -9.65 5.57
N GLY A 123 8.57 -8.42 5.21
CA GLY A 123 8.17 -7.83 3.93
C GLY A 123 8.69 -8.60 2.71
N VAL A 124 9.95 -9.04 2.73
CA VAL A 124 10.53 -9.87 1.66
C VAL A 124 9.84 -11.23 1.55
N ILE A 125 9.52 -11.88 2.67
CA ILE A 125 8.79 -13.16 2.70
C ILE A 125 7.39 -12.99 2.10
N ILE A 126 6.66 -11.95 2.52
CA ILE A 126 5.32 -11.66 2.00
C ILE A 126 5.37 -11.34 0.49
N PHE A 127 6.32 -10.51 0.07
CA PHE A 127 6.55 -10.21 -1.34
C PHE A 127 6.82 -11.50 -2.13
N GLY A 128 7.73 -12.35 -1.64
CA GLY A 128 8.05 -13.63 -2.28
C GLY A 128 6.84 -14.55 -2.39
N PHE A 129 6.00 -14.62 -1.35
CA PHE A 129 4.75 -15.40 -1.35
C PHE A 129 3.80 -14.94 -2.47
N PHE A 130 3.52 -13.63 -2.55
CA PHE A 130 2.63 -13.10 -3.59
C PHE A 130 3.27 -13.21 -4.98
N ALA A 131 4.57 -12.99 -5.12
CA ALA A 131 5.28 -13.12 -6.40
C ALA A 131 5.22 -14.57 -6.90
N TYR A 132 5.34 -15.53 -5.98
CA TYR A 132 5.21 -16.95 -6.30
C TYR A 132 3.77 -17.34 -6.68
N SER A 133 2.75 -16.72 -6.07
CA SER A 133 1.34 -17.02 -6.40
C SER A 133 1.00 -16.79 -7.88
N TYR A 134 1.71 -15.90 -8.56
CA TYR A 134 1.58 -15.71 -10.01
C TYR A 134 1.87 -17.00 -10.79
N ARG A 135 2.93 -17.72 -10.42
CA ARG A 135 3.34 -18.97 -11.08
C ARG A 135 2.34 -20.10 -10.88
N LEU A 136 1.58 -20.09 -9.79
CA LEU A 136 0.56 -21.11 -9.52
C LEU A 136 -0.65 -20.98 -10.45
N VAL A 137 -0.98 -19.76 -10.88
CA VAL A 137 -2.12 -19.47 -11.76
C VAL A 137 -1.71 -19.46 -13.23
N TYR A 138 -0.52 -18.92 -13.53
CA TYR A 138 0.07 -18.90 -14.87
C TYR A 138 1.37 -19.71 -14.87
N PRO A 139 1.31 -21.05 -14.96
CA PRO A 139 2.52 -21.87 -15.04
C PRO A 139 3.27 -21.49 -16.31
N VAL A 140 4.44 -20.88 -16.14
CA VAL A 140 5.37 -20.63 -17.26
C VAL A 140 5.78 -22.02 -17.77
N PRO A 141 5.58 -22.33 -19.06
CA PRO A 141 6.06 -23.59 -19.61
C PRO A 141 7.57 -23.66 -19.40
N PHE A 142 8.05 -24.71 -18.75
CA PHE A 142 9.48 -25.02 -18.73
C PHE A 142 9.84 -25.42 -20.17
N THR A 143 10.36 -24.47 -20.95
CA THR A 143 11.09 -24.75 -22.18
C THR A 143 12.46 -25.30 -21.86
#